data_AF-A0AAP0W0A1-F1
#
_entry.id   AF-A0AAP0W0A1-F1
#
_cell.length_a   1.000
_cell.length_b   1.000
_cell.length_c   1.000
_cell.angle_alpha   90.00
_cell.angle_beta   90.00
_cell.angle_gamma   90.00
#
_symmetry.space_group_name_H-M   'P 1'
#
loop_
_entity.id
_entity.type
_entity.pdbx_description
1 polymer ?
#
loop_
_entity_poly.entity_id
_entity_poly.type
_entity_poly.pdbx_seq_one_letter_code
_entity_poly.pdbx_strand_id
1 'polypeptide(L)'
;MPSPYRSPLLSRFDWLDHAFLPAGERPPQGTIYNQQRHSARVIRDVEALPVKSQDADGLIGSGSNPVAVYTADCLPILLADTRQQQVA
;
A
#
# COMPACT_ATOMS: atom_id res chain seq x y z
N MET A 1 12.12 -7.38 17.98
CA MET A 1 11.81 -6.49 16.83
C MET A 1 10.41 -5.93 17.04
N PRO A 2 10.13 -4.67 16.68
CA PRO A 2 8.77 -4.13 16.80
C PRO A 2 7.83 -4.95 15.90
N SER A 3 6.66 -5.30 16.42
CA SER A 3 5.62 -5.96 15.62
C SER A 3 5.03 -4.95 14.61
N PRO A 4 4.63 -5.39 13.41
CA PRO A 4 3.82 -4.57 12.51
C PRO A 4 2.60 -3.99 13.23
N TYR A 5 2.33 -2.71 13.01
CA TYR A 5 1.10 -2.10 13.53
C TYR A 5 -0.05 -2.35 12.56
N ARG A 6 -1.23 -2.67 13.10
CA ARG A 6 -2.46 -2.94 12.34
C ARG A 6 -3.59 -2.08 12.89
N SER A 7 -4.22 -1.31 12.00
CA SER A 7 -5.39 -0.50 12.37
C SER A 7 -6.61 -1.38 12.67
N PRO A 8 -7.26 -1.26 13.85
CA PRO A 8 -8.48 -2.00 14.16
C PRO A 8 -9.65 -1.72 13.21
N LEU A 9 -9.68 -0.54 12.58
CA LEU A 9 -10.71 -0.17 11.61
C LEU A 9 -10.64 -1.02 10.33
N LEU A 10 -9.44 -1.46 9.97
CA LEU A 10 -9.18 -2.31 8.81
C LEU A 10 -9.18 -3.79 9.21
N SER A 11 -8.66 -4.13 10.40
CA SER A 11 -8.61 -5.52 10.90
C SER A 11 -9.97 -6.19 11.07
N ARG A 12 -11.07 -5.42 11.06
CA ARG A 12 -12.43 -5.94 11.17
C ARG A 12 -12.94 -6.61 9.88
N PHE A 13 -12.20 -6.51 8.78
CA PHE A 13 -12.63 -7.03 7.48
C PHE A 13 -11.89 -8.35 7.18
N ASP A 14 -12.60 -9.46 7.18
CA ASP A 14 -12.02 -10.80 6.97
C ASP A 14 -11.36 -11.00 5.59
N TRP A 15 -11.71 -10.15 4.62
CA TRP A 15 -11.16 -10.19 3.26
C TRP A 15 -9.88 -9.35 3.09
N LEU A 16 -9.48 -8.57 4.10
CA LEU A 16 -8.41 -7.59 4.00
C LEU A 16 -7.23 -7.96 4.92
N ASP A 17 -6.02 -7.97 4.34
CA ASP A 17 -4.77 -7.93 5.10
C ASP A 17 -4.13 -6.53 4.95
N HIS A 18 -3.57 -6.00 6.03
CA HIS A 18 -2.92 -4.68 6.06
C HIS A 18 -1.89 -4.60 7.18
N ALA A 19 -0.85 -3.80 6.99
CA ALA A 19 0.10 -3.50 8.06
C ALA A 19 0.83 -2.17 7.81
N PHE A 20 1.21 -1.50 8.89
CA PHE A 20 2.24 -0.47 8.90
C PHE A 20 3.53 -1.11 9.43
N LEU A 21 4.50 -1.28 8.53
CA LEU A 21 5.76 -1.97 8.84
C LEU A 21 6.77 -1.01 9.49
N PRO A 22 7.55 -1.46 10.49
CA PRO A 22 8.62 -0.66 11.05
C PRO A 22 9.81 -0.55 10.08
N ALA A 23 10.71 0.39 10.34
CA ALA A 23 11.91 0.59 9.53
C ALA A 23 12.76 -0.69 9.46
N GLY A 24 13.27 -1.00 8.27
CA GLY A 24 14.12 -2.16 8.01
C GLY A 24 13.37 -3.45 7.66
N GLU A 25 12.06 -3.52 7.90
CA GLU A 25 11.24 -4.64 7.47
C GLU A 25 10.91 -4.56 5.97
N ARG A 26 10.96 -5.71 5.30
CA ARG A 26 10.59 -5.81 3.89
C ARG A 26 9.08 -6.03 3.76
N PRO A 27 8.42 -5.42 2.75
CA PRO A 27 7.05 -5.78 2.45
C PRO A 27 6.96 -7.23 1.94
N PRO A 28 5.76 -7.82 1.91
CA PRO A 28 5.54 -9.13 1.31
C PRO A 28 6.11 -9.26 -0.11
N GLN A 29 6.42 -10.50 -0.51
CA GLN A 29 6.88 -10.75 -1.87
C GLN A 29 5.79 -10.34 -2.88
N GLY A 30 6.20 -9.71 -3.98
CA GLY A 30 5.29 -9.26 -5.04
C GLY A 30 4.56 -7.94 -4.74
N THR A 31 4.87 -7.26 -3.63
CA THR A 31 4.29 -5.93 -3.35
C THR A 31 4.64 -4.92 -4.43
N ILE A 32 3.61 -4.21 -4.90
CA ILE A 32 3.71 -3.17 -5.92
C ILE A 32 3.76 -1.80 -5.24
N TYR A 33 4.68 -0.96 -5.68
CA TYR A 33 4.87 0.41 -5.18
C TYR A 33 5.56 1.28 -6.24
N ASN A 34 5.39 2.59 -6.10
CA ASN A 34 5.79 3.57 -7.11
C ASN A 34 7.13 4.24 -6.79
N GLN A 35 7.60 5.04 -7.74
CA GLN A 35 8.62 6.04 -7.49
C GLN A 35 7.94 7.30 -6.91
N GLN A 36 7.94 7.43 -5.59
CA GLN A 36 7.29 8.55 -4.90
C GLN A 36 8.03 9.88 -5.13
N ARG A 37 7.28 10.93 -5.48
CA ARG A 37 7.79 12.27 -5.84
C ARG A 37 7.10 13.41 -5.09
N HIS A 38 6.35 13.11 -4.03
CA HIS A 38 5.55 14.08 -3.28
C HIS A 38 4.51 14.80 -4.16
N SER A 39 3.92 14.08 -5.10
CA SER A 39 2.82 14.55 -5.96
C SER A 39 1.46 14.08 -5.43
N ALA A 40 0.38 14.52 -6.09
CA ALA A 40 -0.96 14.00 -5.86
C ALA A 40 -1.35 12.87 -6.86
N ARG A 41 -0.39 12.36 -7.66
CA ARG A 41 -0.68 11.37 -8.70
C ARG A 41 -0.94 10.00 -8.06
N VAL A 42 -2.08 9.41 -8.43
CA VAL A 42 -2.49 8.05 -8.05
C VAL A 42 -2.67 7.24 -9.32
N ILE A 43 -2.15 6.02 -9.34
CA ILE A 43 -2.27 5.09 -10.49
C ILE A 43 -2.76 3.72 -10.02
N ARG A 44 -3.10 2.83 -10.95
CA ARG A 44 -3.43 1.43 -10.63
C ARG A 44 -2.18 0.56 -10.57
N ASP A 45 -2.23 -0.50 -9.79
CA ASP A 45 -1.16 -1.50 -9.67
C ASP A 45 -0.67 -2.07 -11.00
N VAL A 46 -1.57 -2.32 -11.95
CA VAL A 46 -1.21 -2.79 -13.31
C VAL A 46 -0.39 -1.79 -14.11
N GLU A 47 -0.57 -0.49 -13.86
CA GLU A 47 0.17 0.60 -14.51
C GLU A 47 1.53 0.83 -13.85
N ALA A 48 1.67 0.45 -12.58
CA ALA A 48 2.88 0.61 -11.78
C ALA A 48 3.96 -0.46 -12.04
N LEU A 49 3.72 -1.37 -12.99
CA LEU A 49 4.65 -2.42 -13.37
C LEU A 49 5.50 -1.99 -14.60
N PRO A 50 6.82 -2.21 -14.57
CA PRO A 50 7.62 -2.77 -13.48
C PRO A 50 7.70 -1.86 -12.24
N VAL A 51 7.84 -2.44 -11.05
CA VAL A 51 7.90 -1.69 -9.77
C VAL A 51 8.94 -0.56 -9.84
N LYS A 52 8.61 0.63 -9.30
CA LYS A 52 9.42 1.87 -9.36
C LYS A 52 9.68 2.43 -10.77
N SER A 53 8.92 2.03 -11.80
CA SER A 53 9.04 2.62 -13.15
C SER A 53 8.15 3.85 -13.39
N GLN A 54 7.15 4.08 -12.52
CA GLN A 54 6.20 5.20 -12.64
C GLN A 54 6.32 6.15 -11.45
N ASP A 55 6.31 7.46 -11.73
CA ASP A 55 6.20 8.51 -10.72
C ASP A 55 4.76 8.61 -10.20
N ALA A 56 4.50 8.24 -8.95
CA ALA A 56 3.20 8.38 -8.31
C ALA A 56 3.33 8.19 -6.79
N ASP A 57 2.39 8.72 -6.03
CA ASP A 57 2.44 8.75 -4.56
C ASP A 57 1.27 8.01 -3.90
N GLY A 58 0.27 7.60 -4.69
CA GLY A 58 -0.75 6.63 -4.29
C GLY A 58 -0.89 5.50 -5.31
N LEU A 59 -1.41 4.37 -4.87
CA LEU A 59 -1.58 3.18 -5.69
C LEU A 59 -2.89 2.48 -5.37
N ILE A 60 -3.72 2.21 -6.38
CA ILE A 60 -4.96 1.44 -6.22
C ILE A 60 -4.69 -0.01 -6.58
N GLY A 61 -4.97 -0.93 -5.65
CA GLY A 61 -4.79 -2.37 -5.84
C GLY A 61 -5.96 -3.03 -6.57
N SER A 62 -5.65 -3.95 -7.49
CA SER A 62 -6.62 -4.80 -8.19
C SER A 62 -7.03 -6.05 -7.40
N GLY A 63 -6.41 -6.29 -6.23
CA GLY A 63 -6.69 -7.42 -5.34
C GLY A 63 -5.81 -8.66 -5.57
N SER A 64 -4.93 -8.66 -6.59
CA SER A 64 -4.06 -9.82 -6.87
C SER A 64 -2.72 -9.79 -6.13
N ASN A 65 -2.18 -8.59 -5.88
CA ASN A 65 -0.90 -8.39 -5.19
C ASN A 65 -1.05 -7.29 -4.13
N PRO A 66 -0.26 -7.32 -3.04
CA PRO A 66 -0.25 -6.21 -2.09
C PRO A 66 0.24 -4.92 -2.74
N VAL A 67 -0.31 -3.79 -2.31
CA VAL A 67 0.15 -2.44 -2.67
C VAL A 67 0.79 -1.77 -1.46
N ALA A 68 1.75 -0.88 -1.68
CA ALA A 68 2.42 -0.17 -0.60
C ALA A 68 2.86 1.25 -0.98
N VAL A 69 2.97 2.08 0.06
CA VAL A 69 3.67 3.37 0.05
C VAL A 69 4.83 3.31 1.04
N TYR A 70 5.96 3.90 0.68
CA TYR A 70 7.12 4.01 1.56
C TYR A 70 7.13 5.39 2.22
N THR A 71 7.52 5.41 3.48
CA THR A 71 7.67 6.64 4.23
C THR A 71 8.75 6.53 5.30
N ALA A 72 9.33 7.67 5.63
CA ALA A 72 10.15 7.92 6.80
C ALA A 72 9.86 9.37 7.21
N ASP A 73 8.73 9.57 7.90
CA ASP A 73 8.17 10.81 8.47
C ASP A 73 6.83 11.26 7.84
N CYS A 74 6.67 11.15 6.52
CA CYS A 74 5.37 11.44 5.89
C CYS A 74 4.27 10.51 6.41
N LEU A 75 3.02 10.98 6.48
CA LEU A 75 1.90 10.18 6.97
C LEU A 75 1.46 9.15 5.91
N PRO A 76 1.61 7.83 6.15
CA PRO A 76 1.05 6.83 5.25
C PRO A 76 -0.46 6.68 5.52
N ILE A 77 -1.24 6.55 4.46
CA ILE A 77 -2.69 6.35 4.53
C ILE A 77 -3.02 5.04 3.81
N LEU A 78 -3.81 4.18 4.46
CA LEU A 78 -4.37 2.96 3.87
C LEU A 78 -5.90 3.10 3.80
N LEU A 79 -6.48 2.76 2.65
CA LEU A 79 -7.90 2.90 2.34
C LEU A 79 -8.46 1.54 1.91
N ALA A 80 -9.72 1.28 2.26
CA ALA A 80 -10.46 0.10 1.81
C ALA A 80 -11.90 0.46 1.46
N ASP A 81 -12.34 0.10 0.26
CA ASP A 81 -13.74 0.13 -0.15
C ASP A 81 -14.39 -1.23 0.09
N THR A 82 -15.35 -1.28 1.01
CA THR A 82 -16.05 -2.51 1.38
C THR A 82 -17.09 -2.96 0.36
N ARG A 83 -17.52 -2.08 -0.55
CA ARG A 83 -18.52 -2.42 -1.59
C ARG A 83 -17.86 -3.12 -2.77
N GLN A 84 -16.72 -2.61 -3.21
CA GLN A 84 -15.98 -3.15 -4.35
C GLN A 84 -14.80 -4.06 -3.94
N GLN A 85 -14.52 -4.18 -2.63
CA GLN A 85 -13.35 -4.88 -2.10
C GLN A 85 -12.03 -4.41 -2.73
N GLN A 86 -11.89 -3.08 -2.87
CA GLN A 86 -10.68 -2.44 -3.40
C GLN A 86 -9.89 -1.76 -2.28
N VAL A 87 -8.58 -1.62 -2.51
CA VAL A 87 -7.64 -1.04 -1.54
C VAL A 87 -6.76 0.01 -2.20
N ALA A 88 -6.27 0.96 -1.41
CA ALA A 88 -5.23 1.92 -1.80
C ALA A 88 -4.31 2.28 -0.63
#